data_AF-A0A5R9G8Q7-F1
#
_entry.id   AF-A0A5R9G8Q7-F1
#
_cell.length_a   1.000
_cell.length_b   1.000
_cell.length_c   1.000
_cell.angle_alpha   90.00
_cell.angle_beta   90.00
_cell.angle_gamma   90.00
#
_symmetry.space_group_name_H-M   'P 1'
#
loop_
_entity.id
_entity.type
_entity.pdbx_description
1 polymer ?
#
loop_
_entity_poly.entity_id
_entity_poly.type
_entity_poly.pdbx_seq_one_letter_code
_entity_poly.pdbx_strand_id
1 'polypeptide(L)'
;MRRIVASQSAHPARAHYPRARRPRHRGGARSVRSGLLACCGLDLCARSLFTICVRRSIERRTRMETKLVEARWEDWYSQYRSFLTGLAYQMLGTLHEAEDIVQETFLQARAYISREIDNPKALLAKIATNRCLDTMKSARWRNERGSGTWLPELLPVDSPVAPIEEQVLRNDRLSIAAFLLMEALPPIDRAVYVLREVFEWNYKDISKVVDRTELACRKIYSRAKSKVGRDPEVTMVSRPMKPFVTCLLYALSEGDLAPFVRLLSQDVVLYTDRGPGVRTATNPIVSSGHVAAYLHGLLNITARTLGPLRFELVATNGGPALLAESDGELQGILALEVKATLVRSIFIIRNPDKLGPIADAYGLKPFQTIAGQ
;
A
#
# COMPACT_ATOMS: atom_id res chain seq x y z
N MET A 1 -47.79 0.52 -27.25
CA MET A 1 -47.98 -0.94 -27.39
C MET A 1 -46.96 -1.62 -26.46
N ARG A 2 -47.25 -1.90 -25.19
CA ARG A 2 -47.95 -3.07 -24.60
C ARG A 2 -47.39 -4.46 -25.02
N ARG A 3 -46.69 -5.12 -24.08
CA ARG A 3 -46.65 -6.55 -23.66
C ARG A 3 -45.40 -6.68 -22.75
N ILE A 4 -45.40 -6.88 -21.43
CA ILE A 4 -46.11 -7.76 -20.46
C ILE A 4 -46.09 -9.24 -20.85
N VAL A 5 -45.17 -10.00 -20.22
CA VAL A 5 -45.28 -11.34 -19.55
C VAL A 5 -43.99 -11.48 -18.70
N ALA A 6 -43.97 -11.32 -17.37
CA ALA A 6 -44.38 -12.22 -16.27
C ALA A 6 -43.45 -13.44 -16.00
N SER A 7 -42.91 -13.42 -14.77
CA SER A 7 -42.51 -14.52 -13.85
C SER A 7 -41.47 -15.57 -14.27
N GLN A 8 -40.42 -15.72 -13.46
CA GLN A 8 -40.35 -16.81 -12.45
C GLN A 8 -39.15 -16.64 -11.51
N SER A 9 -39.49 -16.60 -10.22
CA SER A 9 -38.64 -16.68 -9.05
C SER A 9 -38.17 -18.12 -8.83
N ALA A 10 -36.86 -18.33 -8.65
CA ALA A 10 -36.31 -19.59 -8.15
C ALA A 10 -35.33 -19.32 -7.00
N HIS A 11 -35.83 -19.51 -5.78
CA HIS A 11 -35.04 -19.65 -4.56
C HIS A 11 -34.32 -21.01 -4.56
N PRO A 12 -33.01 -21.08 -4.29
CA PRO A 12 -32.39 -22.34 -3.90
C PRO A 12 -32.63 -22.64 -2.41
N ALA A 13 -33.06 -23.86 -2.17
CA ALA A 13 -33.44 -24.44 -0.89
C ALA A 13 -32.33 -24.37 0.19
N ARG A 14 -32.77 -24.09 1.42
CA ARG A 14 -31.99 -24.24 2.66
C ARG A 14 -31.71 -25.72 2.89
N ALA A 15 -30.43 -26.11 2.91
CA ALA A 15 -30.00 -27.42 3.35
C ALA A 15 -30.21 -27.58 4.87
N HIS A 16 -31.11 -28.50 5.24
CA HIS A 16 -31.29 -28.99 6.61
C HIS A 16 -30.07 -29.83 7.03
N TYR A 17 -29.25 -29.33 7.96
CA TYR A 17 -28.27 -30.15 8.68
C TYR A 17 -28.95 -30.88 9.85
N PRO A 18 -28.81 -32.21 9.99
CA PRO A 18 -29.34 -32.94 11.13
C PRO A 18 -28.50 -32.67 12.39
N ARG A 19 -29.18 -32.36 13.49
CA ARG A 19 -28.60 -32.18 14.83
C ARG A 19 -27.94 -33.49 15.31
N ALA A 20 -26.65 -33.43 15.61
CA ALA A 20 -25.93 -34.52 16.25
C ALA A 20 -26.46 -34.78 17.67
N ARG A 21 -26.80 -36.05 17.94
CA ARG A 21 -27.26 -36.56 19.25
C ARG A 21 -26.10 -36.57 20.24
N ARG A 22 -26.31 -36.03 21.45
CA ARG A 22 -25.41 -36.19 22.60
C ARG A 22 -25.40 -37.66 23.07
N PRO A 23 -24.24 -38.28 23.35
CA PRO A 23 -24.22 -39.57 24.02
C PRO A 23 -24.55 -39.40 25.51
N ARG A 24 -25.52 -40.19 25.99
CA ARG A 24 -25.80 -40.44 27.40
C ARG A 24 -24.73 -41.39 27.94
N HIS A 25 -23.89 -40.93 28.88
CA HIS A 25 -23.13 -41.85 29.73
C HIS A 25 -23.95 -42.18 30.98
N ARG A 26 -24.39 -43.43 31.06
CA ARG A 26 -24.88 -44.10 32.26
C ARG A 26 -23.69 -44.71 33.02
N GLY A 27 -23.72 -44.59 34.34
CA GLY A 27 -23.40 -45.68 35.28
C GLY A 27 -21.92 -45.95 35.57
N GLY A 28 -21.51 -45.69 36.80
CA GLY A 28 -20.22 -46.14 37.34
C GLY A 28 -19.94 -45.66 38.76
N ALA A 29 -20.93 -45.65 39.65
CA ALA A 29 -20.68 -45.44 41.07
C ALA A 29 -20.01 -46.71 41.65
N ARG A 30 -18.71 -46.64 41.93
CA ARG A 30 -18.07 -47.58 42.86
C ARG A 30 -17.90 -46.88 44.21
N SER A 31 -18.61 -47.43 45.17
CA SER A 31 -18.46 -47.17 46.60
C SER A 31 -17.07 -47.57 47.07
N VAL A 32 -16.37 -46.64 47.74
CA VAL A 32 -15.39 -47.00 48.76
C VAL A 32 -15.80 -46.24 50.01
N ARG A 33 -16.43 -46.95 50.95
CA ARG A 33 -16.70 -46.46 52.30
C ARG A 33 -15.55 -46.87 53.21
N SER A 34 -15.25 -45.94 54.11
CA SER A 34 -14.74 -46.10 55.47
C SER A 34 -13.32 -46.64 55.68
N GLY A 35 -12.43 -45.69 55.94
CA GLY A 35 -11.32 -45.80 56.87
C GLY A 35 -11.10 -44.43 57.54
N LEU A 36 -12.05 -44.00 58.37
CA LEU A 36 -11.84 -42.86 59.27
C LEU A 36 -10.85 -43.31 60.35
N LEU A 37 -9.60 -42.89 60.23
CA LEU A 37 -8.69 -42.72 61.36
C LEU A 37 -8.43 -41.23 61.49
N ALA A 38 -8.75 -40.72 62.67
CA ALA A 38 -8.72 -39.32 63.03
C ALA A 38 -7.31 -38.75 62.94
N CYS A 39 -7.14 -37.70 62.15
CA CYS A 39 -6.14 -36.65 62.34
C CYS A 39 -6.83 -35.31 62.06
N CYS A 40 -7.48 -34.76 63.09
CA CYS A 40 -7.88 -33.36 63.14
C CYS A 40 -6.62 -32.48 63.04
N GLY A 41 -6.57 -31.54 62.09
CA GLY A 41 -5.73 -30.35 62.22
C GLY A 41 -4.91 -29.87 61.02
N LEU A 42 -4.85 -30.57 59.87
CA LEU A 42 -3.94 -30.18 58.76
C LEU A 42 -4.59 -30.01 57.37
N ASP A 43 -5.88 -30.30 57.19
CA ASP A 43 -6.49 -30.35 55.85
C ASP A 43 -6.94 -28.99 55.26
N LEU A 44 -7.15 -27.96 56.09
CA LEU A 44 -7.44 -26.61 55.58
C LEU A 44 -6.21 -25.94 54.97
N CYS A 45 -5.02 -26.24 55.49
CA CYS A 45 -3.76 -25.70 54.98
C CYS A 45 -3.39 -26.37 53.64
N ALA A 46 -3.58 -27.69 53.52
CA ALA A 46 -3.30 -28.43 52.29
C ALA A 46 -4.22 -28.06 51.12
N ARG A 47 -5.53 -27.82 51.35
CA ARG A 47 -6.46 -27.35 50.31
C ARG A 47 -6.18 -25.91 49.89
N SER A 48 -5.82 -25.03 50.82
CA SER A 48 -5.38 -23.66 50.55
C SER A 48 -4.09 -23.64 49.71
N LEU A 49 -3.09 -24.42 50.11
CA LEU A 49 -1.82 -24.55 49.40
C LEU A 49 -1.97 -25.21 48.03
N PHE A 50 -2.85 -26.21 47.87
CA PHE A 50 -3.14 -26.83 46.57
C PHE A 50 -3.83 -25.83 45.62
N THR A 51 -4.80 -25.05 46.11
CA THR A 51 -5.48 -24.02 45.32
C THR A 51 -4.53 -22.89 44.92
N ILE A 52 -3.65 -22.46 45.84
CA ILE A 52 -2.58 -21.48 45.57
C ILE A 52 -1.56 -22.05 44.59
N CYS A 53 -1.19 -23.32 44.68
CA CYS A 53 -0.22 -23.97 43.81
C CYS A 53 -0.79 -24.18 42.39
N VAL A 54 -2.05 -24.61 42.26
CA VAL A 54 -2.75 -24.71 40.98
C VAL A 54 -2.93 -23.32 40.36
N ARG A 55 -3.32 -22.31 41.14
CA ARG A 55 -3.43 -20.92 40.66
C ARG A 55 -2.08 -20.37 40.20
N ARG A 56 -1.01 -20.55 40.98
CA ARG A 56 0.37 -20.18 40.58
C ARG A 56 0.87 -20.95 39.37
N SER A 57 0.47 -22.21 39.21
CA SER A 57 0.82 -23.03 38.04
C SER A 57 0.10 -22.54 36.79
N ILE A 58 -1.20 -22.23 36.88
CA ILE A 58 -1.99 -21.61 35.80
C ILE A 58 -1.41 -20.23 35.45
N GLU A 59 -1.13 -19.37 36.44
CA GLU A 59 -0.53 -18.05 36.24
C GLU A 59 0.88 -18.13 35.61
N ARG A 60 1.69 -19.14 35.97
CA ARG A 60 3.00 -19.38 35.32
C ARG A 60 2.84 -19.87 33.88
N ARG A 61 1.87 -20.75 33.63
CA ARG A 61 1.59 -21.29 32.29
C ARG A 61 1.06 -20.22 31.35
N THR A 62 0.11 -19.40 31.80
CA THR A 62 -0.39 -18.24 31.03
C THR A 62 0.71 -17.22 30.79
N ARG A 63 1.58 -16.94 31.79
CA ARG A 63 2.72 -16.03 31.61
C ARG A 63 3.75 -16.55 30.59
N MET A 64 3.99 -17.86 30.56
CA MET A 64 4.86 -18.50 29.56
C MET A 64 4.23 -18.47 28.16
N GLU A 65 2.94 -18.80 28.03
CA GLU A 65 2.20 -18.74 26.77
C GLU A 65 2.16 -17.30 26.22
N THR A 66 1.94 -16.29 27.06
CA THR A 66 2.00 -14.88 26.66
C THR A 66 3.39 -14.49 26.15
N LYS A 67 4.47 -14.90 26.84
CA LYS A 67 5.84 -14.62 26.39
C LYS A 67 6.18 -15.26 25.05
N LEU A 68 5.70 -16.49 24.80
CA LEU A 68 5.91 -17.17 23.51
C LEU A 68 5.14 -16.50 22.37
N VAL A 69 3.91 -16.05 22.64
CA VAL A 69 3.11 -15.28 21.67
C VAL A 69 3.77 -13.95 21.35
N GLU A 70 4.34 -13.28 22.35
CA GLU A 70 5.03 -11.99 22.19
C GLU A 70 6.33 -12.15 21.39
N ALA A 71 7.14 -13.17 21.69
CA ALA A 71 8.34 -13.47 20.90
C ALA A 71 8.00 -13.80 19.43
N ARG A 72 6.97 -14.63 19.20
CA ARG A 72 6.53 -14.96 17.83
C ARG A 72 5.94 -13.75 17.09
N TRP A 73 5.31 -12.83 17.81
CA TRP A 73 4.83 -11.57 17.25
C TRP A 73 6.00 -10.71 16.78
N GLU A 74 7.03 -10.56 17.62
CA GLU A 74 8.24 -9.80 17.28
C GLU A 74 8.93 -10.39 16.05
N ASP A 75 9.07 -11.72 16.00
CA ASP A 75 9.64 -12.43 14.86
C ASP A 75 8.86 -12.14 13.57
N TRP A 76 7.52 -12.23 13.62
CA TRP A 76 6.68 -11.95 12.46
C TRP A 76 6.73 -10.49 12.04
N TYR A 77 6.75 -9.58 13.01
CA TYR A 77 6.82 -8.14 12.75
C TYR A 77 8.13 -7.80 12.04
N SER A 78 9.26 -8.17 12.65
CA SER A 78 10.59 -7.96 12.08
C SER A 78 10.74 -8.59 10.69
N GLN A 79 10.24 -9.81 10.50
CA GLN A 79 10.40 -10.54 9.24
C GLN A 79 9.49 -10.05 8.11
N TYR A 80 8.24 -9.67 8.41
CA TYR A 80 7.23 -9.43 7.37
C TYR A 80 6.81 -7.97 7.22
N ARG A 81 7.14 -7.07 8.16
CA ARG A 81 6.74 -5.64 8.09
C ARG A 81 7.09 -5.03 6.73
N SER A 82 8.35 -5.10 6.31
CA SER A 82 8.79 -4.47 5.06
C SER A 82 8.11 -5.04 3.81
N PHE A 83 7.91 -6.36 3.77
CA PHE A 83 7.16 -7.02 2.69
C PHE A 83 5.71 -6.52 2.64
N LEU A 84 5.04 -6.42 3.78
CA LEU A 84 3.65 -5.95 3.87
C LEU A 84 3.55 -4.45 3.54
N THR A 85 4.51 -3.62 3.96
CA THR A 85 4.58 -2.21 3.56
C THR A 85 4.70 -2.08 2.04
N GLY A 86 5.59 -2.85 1.42
CA GLY A 86 5.73 -2.89 -0.03
C GLY A 86 4.43 -3.32 -0.73
N LEU A 87 3.76 -4.37 -0.22
CA LEU A 87 2.50 -4.86 -0.77
C LEU A 87 1.40 -3.80 -0.67
N ALA A 88 1.21 -3.21 0.52
CA ALA A 88 0.20 -2.20 0.74
C ALA A 88 0.50 -0.92 -0.06
N TYR A 89 1.77 -0.52 -0.18
CA TYR A 89 2.16 0.62 -1.02
C TYR A 89 1.89 0.35 -2.50
N GLN A 90 2.15 -0.85 -3.03
CA GLN A 90 1.82 -1.16 -4.43
C GLN A 90 0.32 -1.23 -4.70
N MET A 91 -0.47 -1.51 -3.65
CA MET A 91 -1.93 -1.51 -3.72
C MET A 91 -2.51 -0.10 -3.63
N LEU A 92 -1.96 0.75 -2.76
CA LEU A 92 -2.52 2.03 -2.39
C LEU A 92 -1.78 3.21 -3.03
N GLY A 93 -0.45 3.18 -3.09
CA GLY A 93 0.40 4.22 -3.69
C GLY A 93 0.73 5.39 -2.77
N THR A 94 0.44 5.26 -1.48
CA THR A 94 0.81 6.21 -0.42
C THR A 94 1.48 5.41 0.69
N LEU A 95 2.61 5.89 1.21
CA LEU A 95 3.38 5.21 2.26
C LEU A 95 2.65 5.24 3.59
N HIS A 96 2.12 6.38 4.00
CA HIS A 96 1.41 6.48 5.28
C HIS A 96 0.21 5.52 5.34
N GLU A 97 -0.59 5.46 4.27
CA GLU A 97 -1.70 4.51 4.18
C GLU A 97 -1.20 3.06 4.23
N ALA A 98 -0.05 2.77 3.60
CA ALA A 98 0.54 1.44 3.63
C ALA A 98 1.00 1.05 5.05
N GLU A 99 1.62 1.97 5.79
CA GLU A 99 2.02 1.74 7.18
C GLU A 99 0.83 1.50 8.09
N ASP A 100 -0.26 2.25 7.91
CA ASP A 100 -1.52 2.03 8.64
C ASP A 100 -2.08 0.63 8.37
N ILE A 101 -2.10 0.19 7.11
CA ILE A 101 -2.51 -1.19 6.77
C ILE A 101 -1.64 -2.22 7.48
N VAL A 102 -0.33 -2.00 7.54
CA VAL A 102 0.61 -2.93 8.20
C VAL A 102 0.33 -3.00 9.69
N GLN A 103 0.13 -1.85 10.34
CA GLN A 103 -0.23 -1.78 11.76
C GLN A 103 -1.54 -2.53 12.04
N GLU A 104 -2.60 -2.24 11.28
CA GLU A 104 -3.88 -2.95 11.40
C GLU A 104 -3.75 -4.46 11.15
N THR A 105 -2.91 -4.84 10.19
CA THR A 105 -2.65 -6.25 9.86
C THR A 105 -2.04 -6.98 11.04
N PHE A 106 -1.02 -6.41 11.69
CA PHE A 106 -0.40 -7.04 12.85
C PHE A 106 -1.31 -7.05 14.08
N LEU A 107 -2.14 -6.01 14.27
CA LEU A 107 -3.16 -6.01 15.32
C LEU A 107 -4.15 -7.16 15.13
N GLN A 108 -4.64 -7.38 13.90
CA GLN A 108 -5.54 -8.48 13.57
C GLN A 108 -4.83 -9.84 13.65
N ALA A 109 -3.55 -9.92 13.28
CA ALA A 109 -2.77 -11.15 13.30
C ALA A 109 -2.60 -11.73 14.72
N ARG A 110 -2.65 -10.89 15.78
CA ARG A 110 -2.54 -11.34 17.18
C ARG A 110 -3.53 -12.46 17.54
N ALA A 111 -4.73 -12.45 16.95
CA ALA A 111 -5.74 -13.50 17.17
C ALA A 111 -5.33 -14.88 16.61
N TYR A 112 -4.30 -14.93 15.76
CA TYR A 112 -3.83 -16.12 15.06
C TYR A 112 -2.46 -16.60 15.55
N ILE A 113 -1.69 -15.77 16.25
CA ILE A 113 -0.30 -16.08 16.68
C ILE A 113 -0.22 -17.26 17.64
N SER A 114 -1.26 -17.53 18.43
CA SER A 114 -1.33 -18.71 19.29
C SER A 114 -1.61 -20.01 18.54
N ARG A 115 -1.93 -19.94 17.24
CA ARG A 115 -2.23 -21.11 16.40
C ARG A 115 -0.99 -21.58 15.65
N GLU A 116 -0.90 -22.87 15.41
CA GLU A 116 0.08 -23.42 14.47
C GLU A 116 -0.32 -22.99 13.05
N ILE A 117 0.60 -22.31 12.35
CA ILE A 117 0.35 -21.73 11.03
C ILE A 117 1.53 -22.09 10.14
N ASP A 118 1.25 -22.87 9.11
CA ASP A 118 2.24 -23.40 8.17
C ASP A 118 2.90 -22.28 7.33
N ASN A 119 2.13 -21.25 6.97
CA ASN A 119 2.62 -20.15 6.14
C ASN A 119 2.14 -18.79 6.68
N PRO A 120 2.88 -18.20 7.64
CA PRO A 120 2.58 -16.88 8.19
C PRO A 120 2.57 -15.77 7.13
N LYS A 121 3.52 -15.82 6.17
CA LYS A 121 3.61 -14.83 5.09
C LYS A 121 2.32 -14.77 4.27
N ALA A 122 1.77 -15.92 3.88
CA ALA A 122 0.52 -16.00 3.12
C ALA A 122 -0.69 -15.51 3.91
N LEU A 123 -0.74 -15.82 5.22
CA LEU A 123 -1.80 -15.31 6.10
C LEU A 123 -1.75 -13.78 6.21
N LEU A 124 -0.57 -13.23 6.50
CA LEU A 124 -0.41 -11.78 6.66
C LEU A 124 -0.67 -11.03 5.35
N ALA A 125 -0.18 -11.54 4.23
CA ALA A 125 -0.49 -10.99 2.90
C ALA A 125 -2.00 -11.00 2.62
N LYS A 126 -2.71 -12.06 3.03
CA LYS A 126 -4.17 -12.13 2.90
C LYS A 126 -4.87 -11.06 3.73
N ILE A 127 -4.48 -10.90 5.00
CA ILE A 127 -5.05 -9.88 5.88
C ILE A 127 -4.80 -8.48 5.29
N ALA A 128 -3.55 -8.16 4.95
CA ALA A 128 -3.18 -6.87 4.38
C ALA A 128 -3.89 -6.58 3.05
N THR A 129 -3.97 -7.57 2.16
CA THR A 129 -4.67 -7.42 0.87
C THR A 129 -6.15 -7.13 1.07
N ASN A 130 -6.81 -7.85 1.96
CA ASN A 130 -8.23 -7.62 2.26
C ASN A 130 -8.47 -6.23 2.85
N ARG A 131 -7.57 -5.77 3.73
CA ARG A 131 -7.61 -4.41 4.28
C ARG A 131 -7.44 -3.36 3.18
N CYS A 132 -6.47 -3.52 2.29
CA CYS A 132 -6.31 -2.64 1.12
C CYS A 132 -7.58 -2.61 0.24
N LEU A 133 -8.18 -3.77 -0.01
CA LEU A 133 -9.41 -3.88 -0.80
C LEU A 133 -10.58 -3.15 -0.13
N ASP A 134 -10.68 -3.19 1.19
CA ASP A 134 -11.73 -2.51 1.95
C ASP A 134 -11.48 -0.99 1.99
N THR A 135 -10.24 -0.55 2.14
CA THR A 135 -9.85 0.87 1.99
C THR A 135 -10.27 1.42 0.62
N MET A 136 -9.95 0.70 -0.47
CA MET A 136 -10.32 1.12 -1.83
C MET A 136 -11.83 1.20 -2.08
N LYS A 137 -12.66 0.44 -1.33
CA LYS A 137 -14.12 0.50 -1.44
C LYS A 137 -14.72 1.68 -0.67
N SER A 138 -13.98 2.22 0.30
CA SER A 138 -14.48 3.28 1.18
C SER A 138 -14.88 4.54 0.38
N ALA A 139 -15.90 5.25 0.85
CA ALA A 139 -16.32 6.50 0.22
C ALA A 139 -15.23 7.58 0.31
N ARG A 140 -14.48 7.59 1.42
CA ARG A 140 -13.32 8.47 1.64
C ARG A 140 -12.31 8.34 0.50
N TRP A 141 -11.85 7.11 0.24
CA TRP A 141 -10.91 6.80 -0.84
C TRP A 141 -11.39 7.31 -2.19
N ARG A 142 -12.65 7.06 -2.54
CA ARG A 142 -13.23 7.47 -3.82
C ARG A 142 -13.36 8.99 -3.95
N ASN A 143 -13.64 9.69 -2.85
CA ASN A 143 -13.79 11.15 -2.84
C ASN A 143 -12.44 11.85 -2.92
N GLU A 144 -11.45 11.38 -2.14
CA GLU A 144 -10.09 11.94 -2.13
C GLU A 144 -9.43 11.78 -3.50
N ARG A 145 -9.60 10.63 -4.16
CA ARG A 145 -9.05 10.36 -5.49
C ARG A 145 -9.89 10.88 -6.65
N GLY A 146 -11.16 11.22 -6.42
CA GLY A 146 -12.08 11.67 -7.47
C GLY A 146 -11.87 13.12 -7.94
N SER A 147 -10.94 13.87 -7.33
CA SER A 147 -10.78 15.32 -7.52
C SER A 147 -9.59 15.74 -8.40
N GLY A 148 -9.28 14.98 -9.45
CA GLY A 148 -8.22 15.29 -10.41
C GLY A 148 -7.42 14.06 -10.80
N THR A 149 -6.23 14.26 -11.33
CA THR A 149 -5.30 13.14 -11.56
C THR A 149 -4.67 12.73 -10.23
N TRP A 150 -4.77 11.45 -9.87
CA TRP A 150 -4.05 10.87 -8.73
C TRP A 150 -2.70 10.30 -9.20
N LEU A 151 -1.62 10.63 -8.51
CA LEU A 151 -0.28 10.03 -8.68
C LEU A 151 0.20 9.38 -7.38
N PRO A 152 1.01 8.31 -7.42
CA PRO A 152 1.59 7.72 -6.22
C PRO A 152 2.57 8.70 -5.55
N GLU A 153 2.67 8.61 -4.23
CA GLU A 153 3.72 9.26 -3.44
C GLU A 153 5.09 8.70 -3.83
N LEU A 154 6.07 9.58 -4.08
CA LEU A 154 7.43 9.16 -4.40
C LEU A 154 8.26 9.02 -3.14
N LEU A 155 9.08 7.97 -3.11
CA LEU A 155 9.89 7.64 -1.95
C LEU A 155 11.38 7.78 -2.29
N PRO A 156 12.20 8.34 -1.40
CA PRO A 156 13.64 8.46 -1.62
C PRO A 156 14.28 7.06 -1.75
N VAL A 157 15.35 6.97 -2.54
CA VAL A 157 16.13 5.72 -2.71
C VAL A 157 17.54 5.83 -2.17
N ASP A 158 18.10 7.04 -2.15
CA ASP A 158 19.50 7.33 -1.77
C ASP A 158 19.61 8.19 -0.50
N SER A 159 18.62 8.12 0.41
CA SER A 159 18.66 8.89 1.65
C SER A 159 19.70 8.34 2.63
N PRO A 160 20.64 9.17 3.14
CA PRO A 160 21.60 8.77 4.17
C PRO A 160 20.99 8.62 5.59
N VAL A 161 19.73 9.01 5.77
CA VAL A 161 19.01 9.01 7.07
C VAL A 161 17.89 7.96 7.11
N ALA A 162 17.62 7.31 5.98
CA ALA A 162 16.50 6.40 5.86
C ALA A 162 16.68 5.09 6.64
N PRO A 163 15.67 4.65 7.41
CA PRO A 163 15.68 3.34 8.02
C PRO A 163 15.79 2.22 6.96
N ILE A 164 16.35 1.08 7.36
CA ILE A 164 16.51 -0.17 6.57
C ILE A 164 15.20 -0.62 5.86
N GLU A 165 14.06 -0.12 6.34
CA GLU A 165 12.72 -0.26 5.76
C GLU A 165 12.65 0.21 4.28
N GLU A 166 13.49 1.16 3.87
CA GLU A 166 13.66 1.66 2.49
C GLU A 166 14.50 0.73 1.57
N GLN A 167 15.09 -0.35 2.10
CA GLN A 167 15.89 -1.27 1.29
C GLN A 167 15.06 -2.38 0.60
N VAL A 168 13.90 -2.75 1.17
CA VAL A 168 12.92 -3.70 0.54
C VAL A 168 12.21 -3.10 -0.67
N LEU A 169 12.44 -1.80 -0.84
CA LEU A 169 12.05 -0.97 -1.94
C LEU A 169 13.06 -1.09 -3.14
N ARG A 170 13.87 -2.15 -3.23
CA ARG A 170 14.76 -2.42 -4.39
C ARG A 170 14.40 -3.72 -5.10
N ASN A 171 13.85 -3.58 -6.31
CA ASN A 171 14.32 -4.19 -7.57
C ASN A 171 13.22 -4.39 -8.62
N ASP A 172 11.94 -4.48 -8.26
CA ASP A 172 10.85 -4.62 -9.23
C ASP A 172 9.64 -3.79 -8.80
N ARG A 173 9.57 -2.53 -9.24
CA ARG A 173 8.45 -1.64 -8.93
C ARG A 173 7.70 -1.22 -10.17
N LEU A 174 6.41 -1.00 -9.98
CA LEU A 174 5.57 -0.37 -10.97
C LEU A 174 5.99 1.09 -11.16
N SER A 175 6.09 1.49 -12.42
CA SER A 175 6.34 2.89 -12.80
C SER A 175 5.20 3.80 -12.33
N ILE A 176 5.45 5.12 -12.28
CA ILE A 176 4.39 6.10 -12.00
C ILE A 176 3.23 5.93 -13.00
N ALA A 177 3.55 5.71 -14.29
CA ALA A 177 2.56 5.40 -15.31
C ALA A 177 1.80 4.10 -15.03
N ALA A 178 2.46 3.05 -14.55
CA ALA A 178 1.78 1.81 -14.18
C ALA A 178 0.82 2.04 -12.99
N PHE A 179 1.21 2.84 -11.98
CA PHE A 179 0.27 3.25 -10.92
C PHE A 179 -0.94 4.02 -11.47
N LEU A 180 -0.71 4.96 -12.38
CA LEU A 180 -1.78 5.72 -13.02
C LEU A 180 -2.76 4.81 -13.78
N LEU A 181 -2.24 3.82 -14.51
CA LEU A 181 -3.07 2.87 -15.26
C LEU A 181 -3.78 1.87 -14.33
N MET A 182 -3.13 1.47 -13.23
CA MET A 182 -3.76 0.67 -12.19
C MET A 182 -4.88 1.43 -11.45
N GLU A 183 -4.87 2.76 -11.47
CA GLU A 183 -5.95 3.56 -10.88
C GLU A 183 -7.30 3.27 -11.52
N ALA A 184 -7.32 2.94 -12.82
CA ALA A 184 -8.52 2.55 -13.54
C ALA A 184 -8.96 1.08 -13.34
N LEU A 185 -8.19 0.25 -12.62
CA LEU A 185 -8.53 -1.14 -12.39
C LEU A 185 -9.53 -1.30 -11.23
N PRO A 186 -10.46 -2.27 -11.33
CA PRO A 186 -11.19 -2.74 -10.16
C PRO A 186 -10.22 -3.17 -9.05
N PRO A 187 -10.53 -2.94 -7.76
CA PRO A 187 -9.61 -3.23 -6.65
C PRO A 187 -9.07 -4.67 -6.65
N ILE A 188 -9.92 -5.65 -6.99
CA ILE A 188 -9.53 -7.06 -7.08
C ILE A 188 -8.59 -7.35 -8.26
N ASP A 189 -8.79 -6.65 -9.37
CA ASP A 189 -7.94 -6.78 -10.56
C ASP A 189 -6.55 -6.19 -10.26
N ARG A 190 -6.49 -5.08 -9.52
CA ARG A 190 -5.24 -4.51 -9.00
C ARG A 190 -4.52 -5.48 -8.06
N ALA A 191 -5.23 -6.08 -7.09
CA ALA A 191 -4.65 -7.06 -6.16
C ALA A 191 -3.99 -8.24 -6.89
N VAL A 192 -4.71 -8.82 -7.84
CA VAL A 192 -4.19 -9.93 -8.65
C VAL A 192 -3.01 -9.49 -9.52
N TYR A 193 -3.05 -8.28 -10.08
CA TYR A 193 -1.96 -7.72 -10.87
C TYR A 193 -0.70 -7.51 -10.02
N VAL A 194 -0.81 -6.82 -8.89
CA VAL A 194 0.31 -6.53 -7.98
C VAL A 194 0.95 -7.82 -7.46
N LEU A 195 0.15 -8.76 -6.93
CA LEU A 195 0.67 -10.02 -6.42
C LEU A 195 1.38 -10.85 -7.49
N ARG A 196 0.95 -10.75 -8.75
CA ARG A 196 1.53 -11.50 -9.86
C ARG A 196 2.74 -10.82 -10.50
N GLU A 197 2.67 -9.52 -10.75
CA GLU A 197 3.68 -8.78 -11.50
C GLU A 197 4.81 -8.29 -10.59
N VAL A 198 4.50 -7.83 -9.38
CA VAL A 198 5.50 -7.25 -8.46
C VAL A 198 6.06 -8.30 -7.52
N PHE A 199 5.21 -9.17 -7.00
CA PHE A 199 5.62 -10.17 -6.00
C PHE A 199 5.86 -11.56 -6.60
N GLU A 200 5.58 -11.73 -7.90
CA GLU A 200 5.77 -12.98 -8.65
C GLU A 200 5.03 -14.22 -8.09
N TRP A 201 3.97 -14.02 -7.30
CA TRP A 201 3.23 -15.14 -6.71
C TRP A 201 2.58 -16.00 -7.78
N ASN A 202 2.55 -17.31 -7.55
CA ASN A 202 1.82 -18.24 -8.41
C ASN A 202 0.31 -18.08 -8.23
N TYR A 203 -0.47 -18.50 -9.22
CA TYR A 203 -1.93 -18.34 -9.18
C TYR A 203 -2.60 -19.09 -8.03
N LYS A 204 -2.02 -20.21 -7.57
CA LYS A 204 -2.53 -20.99 -6.43
C LYS A 204 -2.50 -20.17 -5.14
N ASP A 205 -1.41 -19.48 -4.87
CA ASP A 205 -1.30 -18.67 -3.65
C ASP A 205 -2.08 -17.37 -3.75
N ILE A 206 -2.11 -16.74 -4.93
CA ILE A 206 -2.98 -15.58 -5.19
C ILE A 206 -4.45 -15.96 -4.92
N SER A 207 -4.89 -17.13 -5.40
CA SER A 207 -6.28 -17.58 -5.27
C SER A 207 -6.75 -17.66 -3.81
N LYS A 208 -5.86 -18.04 -2.89
CA LYS A 208 -6.12 -18.11 -1.44
C LYS A 208 -6.18 -16.73 -0.81
N VAL A 209 -5.42 -15.77 -1.32
CA VAL A 209 -5.39 -14.38 -0.83
C VAL A 209 -6.66 -13.65 -1.23
N VAL A 210 -7.04 -13.71 -2.50
CA VAL A 210 -8.18 -12.94 -3.04
C VAL A 210 -9.52 -13.69 -3.00
N ASP A 211 -9.53 -14.90 -2.43
CA ASP A 211 -10.68 -15.80 -2.34
C ASP A 211 -11.37 -16.02 -3.69
N ARG A 212 -10.59 -16.45 -4.69
CA ARG A 212 -11.05 -16.79 -6.05
C ARG A 212 -10.48 -18.13 -6.49
N THR A 213 -10.93 -18.65 -7.63
CA THR A 213 -10.31 -19.83 -8.25
C THR A 213 -9.04 -19.43 -9.00
N GLU A 214 -8.07 -20.35 -9.15
CA GLU A 214 -6.86 -20.08 -9.93
C GLU A 214 -7.16 -19.66 -11.37
N LEU A 215 -8.18 -20.27 -11.98
CA LEU A 215 -8.65 -19.92 -13.32
C LEU A 215 -9.16 -18.48 -13.38
N ALA A 216 -9.90 -18.02 -12.37
CA ALA A 216 -10.35 -16.64 -12.28
C ALA A 216 -9.16 -15.68 -12.12
N CYS A 217 -8.18 -16.00 -11.28
CA CYS A 217 -6.97 -15.19 -11.13
C CYS A 217 -6.19 -15.04 -12.45
N ARG A 218 -6.05 -16.12 -13.24
CA ARG A 218 -5.41 -16.05 -14.58
C ARG A 218 -6.14 -15.10 -15.52
N LYS A 219 -7.47 -15.20 -15.60
CA LYS A 219 -8.31 -14.31 -16.43
C LYS A 219 -8.23 -12.87 -15.97
N ILE A 220 -8.32 -12.63 -14.66
CA ILE A 220 -8.20 -11.30 -14.06
C ILE A 220 -6.85 -10.69 -14.43
N TYR A 221 -5.75 -11.41 -14.16
CA TYR A 221 -4.40 -10.95 -14.47
C TYR A 221 -4.23 -10.62 -15.95
N SER A 222 -4.68 -11.50 -16.85
CA SER A 222 -4.57 -11.27 -18.30
C SER A 222 -5.26 -9.97 -18.73
N ARG A 223 -6.45 -9.69 -18.18
CA ARG A 223 -7.18 -8.44 -18.48
C ARG A 223 -6.50 -7.22 -17.86
N ALA A 224 -6.06 -7.32 -16.60
CA ALA A 224 -5.35 -6.26 -15.91
C ALA A 224 -4.05 -5.89 -16.64
N LYS A 225 -3.24 -6.90 -17.01
CA LYS A 225 -2.01 -6.73 -17.78
C LYS A 225 -2.25 -6.07 -19.13
N SER A 226 -3.30 -6.46 -19.83
CA SER A 226 -3.67 -5.82 -21.11
C SER A 226 -4.06 -4.35 -20.94
N LYS A 227 -4.64 -3.96 -19.80
CA LYS A 227 -5.03 -2.57 -19.51
C LYS A 227 -3.86 -1.71 -19.03
N VAL A 228 -2.98 -2.27 -18.21
CA VAL A 228 -1.80 -1.55 -17.68
C VAL A 228 -0.71 -1.40 -18.74
N GLY A 229 -0.76 -2.16 -19.83
CA GLY A 229 0.14 -1.97 -20.97
C GLY A 229 1.59 -2.32 -20.61
N ARG A 230 2.05 -3.49 -21.05
CA ARG A 230 3.49 -3.76 -21.04
C ARG A 230 4.06 -3.10 -22.29
N ASP A 231 4.43 -1.83 -22.21
CA ASP A 231 5.42 -1.31 -23.14
C ASP A 231 6.79 -1.56 -22.49
N PRO A 232 7.54 -2.62 -22.91
CA PRO A 232 8.80 -2.97 -22.27
C PRO A 232 9.85 -1.86 -22.39
N GLU A 233 9.69 -0.94 -23.35
CA GLU A 233 10.53 0.25 -23.53
C GLU A 233 10.23 1.37 -22.54
N VAL A 234 9.08 1.34 -21.87
CA VAL A 234 8.66 2.33 -20.86
C VAL A 234 9.27 2.00 -19.48
N THR A 235 10.27 1.12 -19.47
CA THR A 235 11.16 0.95 -18.33
C THR A 235 11.81 2.30 -18.01
N MET A 236 11.48 2.87 -16.84
CA MET A 236 12.24 3.94 -16.18
C MET A 236 13.70 3.53 -15.82
N VAL A 237 14.24 2.50 -16.49
CA VAL A 237 15.50 1.81 -16.22
C VAL A 237 16.25 1.40 -17.51
N SER A 238 15.70 1.49 -18.73
CA SER A 238 16.41 0.99 -19.93
C SER A 238 17.23 2.02 -20.72
N ARG A 239 17.07 3.32 -20.46
CA ARG A 239 17.93 4.40 -20.99
C ARG A 239 18.33 5.33 -19.86
N PRO A 240 19.49 6.00 -19.92
CA PRO A 240 19.85 6.96 -18.88
C PRO A 240 18.80 8.07 -18.90
N MET A 241 17.94 8.10 -17.89
CA MET A 241 16.93 9.15 -17.67
C MET A 241 17.60 10.44 -17.16
N LYS A 242 18.76 10.27 -16.54
CA LYS A 242 19.59 11.35 -15.98
C LYS A 242 19.87 12.52 -16.94
N PRO A 243 20.28 12.33 -18.21
CA PRO A 243 20.51 13.43 -19.15
C PRO A 243 19.25 14.25 -19.45
N PHE A 244 18.06 13.64 -19.50
CA PHE A 244 16.81 14.38 -19.72
C PHE A 244 16.45 15.23 -18.51
N VAL A 245 16.56 14.63 -17.32
CA VAL A 245 16.29 15.32 -16.06
C VAL A 245 17.33 16.41 -15.80
N THR A 246 18.60 16.18 -16.14
CA THR A 246 19.66 17.18 -16.10
C THR A 246 19.43 18.30 -17.12
N CYS A 247 19.01 17.99 -18.36
CA CYS A 247 18.66 19.01 -19.34
C CYS A 247 17.49 19.89 -18.85
N LEU A 248 16.49 19.27 -18.23
CA LEU A 248 15.40 20.01 -17.60
C LEU A 248 15.89 20.88 -16.45
N LEU A 249 16.77 20.36 -15.59
CA LEU A 249 17.37 21.13 -14.49
C LEU A 249 18.04 22.40 -15.02
N TYR A 250 18.92 22.28 -16.02
CA TYR A 250 19.56 23.44 -16.65
C TYR A 250 18.54 24.41 -17.26
N ALA A 251 17.54 23.89 -17.98
CA ALA A 251 16.49 24.71 -18.58
C ALA A 251 15.67 25.50 -17.54
N LEU A 252 15.42 24.88 -16.37
CA LEU A 252 14.73 25.51 -15.25
C LEU A 252 15.59 26.56 -14.55
N SER A 253 16.88 26.27 -14.32
CA SER A 253 17.81 27.19 -13.66
C SER A 253 18.07 28.45 -14.50
N GLU A 254 18.17 28.31 -15.83
CA GLU A 254 18.40 29.44 -16.74
C GLU A 254 17.10 30.16 -17.17
N GLY A 255 15.93 29.59 -16.86
CA GLY A 255 14.63 30.12 -17.28
C GLY A 255 14.33 29.95 -18.78
N ASP A 256 15.16 29.23 -19.54
CA ASP A 256 14.94 28.89 -20.94
C ASP A 256 14.53 27.41 -21.09
N LEU A 257 13.22 27.17 -21.27
CA LEU A 257 12.68 25.83 -21.51
C LEU A 257 12.82 25.35 -22.97
N ALA A 258 13.24 26.21 -23.91
CA ALA A 258 13.28 25.84 -25.33
C ALA A 258 14.13 24.58 -25.62
N PRO A 259 15.31 24.37 -24.99
CA PRO A 259 16.07 23.13 -25.14
C PRO A 259 15.32 21.89 -24.67
N PHE A 260 14.63 21.99 -23.53
CA PHE A 260 13.85 20.87 -22.99
C PHE A 260 12.60 20.56 -23.82
N VAL A 261 11.91 21.59 -24.32
CA VAL A 261 10.71 21.42 -25.16
C VAL A 261 11.01 20.62 -26.43
N ARG A 262 12.23 20.73 -26.98
CA ARG A 262 12.69 19.93 -28.13
C ARG A 262 12.85 18.43 -27.83
N LEU A 263 12.92 18.06 -26.55
CA LEU A 263 12.99 16.67 -26.11
C LEU A 263 11.61 16.07 -25.84
N LEU A 264 10.52 16.84 -25.97
CA LEU A 264 9.16 16.33 -25.78
C LEU A 264 8.69 15.57 -27.02
N SER A 265 8.03 14.44 -26.81
CA SER A 265 7.25 13.78 -27.85
C SER A 265 6.07 14.66 -28.30
N GLN A 266 5.61 14.50 -29.54
CA GLN A 266 4.47 15.26 -30.06
C GLN A 266 3.20 15.01 -29.23
N ASP A 267 3.03 13.79 -28.74
CA ASP A 267 1.88 13.32 -27.98
C ASP A 267 2.13 13.34 -26.46
N VAL A 268 3.17 14.03 -25.99
CA VAL A 268 3.52 14.14 -24.56
C VAL A 268 2.29 14.48 -23.70
N VAL A 269 2.22 13.87 -22.52
CA VAL A 269 1.17 14.15 -21.54
C VAL A 269 1.78 14.61 -20.23
N LEU A 270 1.28 15.72 -19.69
CA LEU A 270 1.63 16.20 -18.36
C LEU A 270 0.48 15.91 -17.39
N TYR A 271 0.82 15.27 -16.28
CA TYR A 271 -0.07 14.90 -15.19
C TYR A 271 0.32 15.67 -13.93
N THR A 272 -0.67 16.16 -13.21
CA THR A 272 -0.49 16.91 -11.97
C THR A 272 -1.32 16.30 -10.86
N ASP A 273 -0.65 15.85 -9.80
CA ASP A 273 -1.31 15.47 -8.55
C ASP A 273 -1.36 16.68 -7.62
N ARG A 274 -2.58 17.05 -7.27
CA ARG A 274 -2.86 18.24 -6.46
C ARG A 274 -3.46 17.81 -5.13
N GLY A 275 -2.99 18.44 -4.06
CA GLY A 275 -3.66 18.34 -2.78
C GLY A 275 -4.85 19.30 -2.68
N PRO A 276 -5.62 19.20 -1.59
CA PRO A 276 -6.64 20.19 -1.25
C PRO A 276 -6.07 21.61 -1.28
N GLY A 277 -6.76 22.55 -1.92
CA GLY A 277 -6.33 23.96 -1.98
C GLY A 277 -5.17 24.27 -2.96
N VAL A 278 -4.56 23.26 -3.58
CA VAL A 278 -3.46 23.46 -4.53
C VAL A 278 -3.98 23.74 -5.93
N ARG A 279 -3.57 24.87 -6.52
CA ARG A 279 -3.92 25.24 -7.90
C ARG A 279 -2.91 24.68 -8.90
N THR A 280 -3.26 23.57 -9.53
CA THR A 280 -2.56 22.99 -10.70
C THR A 280 -3.59 22.48 -11.71
N ALA A 281 -3.12 22.00 -12.87
CA ALA A 281 -4.01 21.42 -13.88
C ALA A 281 -4.85 20.28 -13.27
N THR A 282 -6.17 20.31 -13.53
CA THR A 282 -7.07 19.26 -13.04
C THR A 282 -7.07 18.06 -13.98
N ASN A 283 -7.03 18.34 -15.28
CA ASN A 283 -7.02 17.34 -16.34
C ASN A 283 -5.61 17.21 -16.92
N PRO A 284 -5.25 16.02 -17.43
CA PRO A 284 -3.98 15.83 -18.14
C PRO A 284 -3.84 16.82 -19.31
N ILE A 285 -2.66 17.41 -19.45
CA ILE A 285 -2.34 18.34 -20.53
C ILE A 285 -1.65 17.55 -21.63
N VAL A 286 -2.23 17.56 -22.82
CA VAL A 286 -1.74 16.80 -23.97
C VAL A 286 -1.08 17.75 -24.98
N SER A 287 -0.03 17.27 -25.65
CA SER A 287 0.81 17.93 -26.66
C SER A 287 1.93 18.81 -26.11
N SER A 288 3.04 18.82 -26.85
CA SER A 288 4.25 19.56 -26.47
C SER A 288 4.02 21.07 -26.33
N GLY A 289 3.19 21.67 -27.19
CA GLY A 289 2.87 23.10 -27.15
C GLY A 289 2.13 23.52 -25.88
N HIS A 290 1.06 22.79 -25.51
CA HIS A 290 0.31 23.07 -24.28
C HIS A 290 1.13 22.76 -23.02
N VAL A 291 1.94 21.70 -23.05
CA VAL A 291 2.85 21.37 -21.95
C VAL A 291 3.89 22.47 -21.76
N ALA A 292 4.52 22.95 -22.83
CA ALA A 292 5.48 24.06 -22.76
C ALA A 292 4.84 25.32 -22.17
N ALA A 293 3.65 25.72 -22.68
CA ALA A 293 2.92 26.87 -22.18
C ALA A 293 2.57 26.75 -20.69
N TYR A 294 2.16 25.55 -20.25
CA TYR A 294 1.87 25.28 -18.85
C TYR A 294 3.11 25.37 -17.97
N LEU A 295 4.23 24.75 -18.36
CA LEU A 295 5.49 24.81 -17.60
C LEU A 295 6.00 26.26 -17.47
N HIS A 296 5.97 27.05 -18.56
CA HIS A 296 6.30 28.47 -18.51
C HIS A 296 5.36 29.25 -17.57
N GLY A 297 4.05 29.00 -17.65
CA GLY A 297 3.07 29.65 -16.78
C GLY A 297 3.28 29.32 -15.31
N LEU A 298 3.52 28.04 -15.00
CA LEU A 298 3.79 27.55 -13.64
C LEU A 298 5.03 28.24 -13.05
N LEU A 299 6.15 28.25 -13.77
CA LEU A 299 7.39 28.89 -13.30
C LEU A 299 7.21 30.39 -13.06
N ASN A 300 6.57 31.09 -14.00
CA ASN A 300 6.34 32.52 -13.88
C ASN A 300 5.44 32.87 -12.70
N ILE A 301 4.37 32.11 -12.48
CA ILE A 301 3.47 32.32 -11.34
C ILE A 301 4.21 32.03 -10.04
N THR A 302 4.87 30.87 -9.95
CA THR A 302 5.56 30.45 -8.72
C THR A 302 6.70 31.40 -8.36
N ALA A 303 7.50 31.84 -9.33
CA ALA A 303 8.57 32.80 -9.10
C ALA A 303 8.06 34.15 -8.57
N ARG A 304 6.89 34.61 -9.04
CA ARG A 304 6.25 35.84 -8.56
C ARG A 304 5.66 35.71 -7.17
N THR A 305 5.15 34.53 -6.81
CA THR A 305 4.45 34.31 -5.54
C THR A 305 5.36 33.88 -4.40
N LEU A 306 6.37 33.05 -4.69
CA LEU A 306 7.23 32.41 -3.68
C LEU A 306 8.69 32.86 -3.76
N GLY A 307 9.08 33.60 -4.81
CA GLY A 307 10.48 33.90 -5.07
C GLY A 307 11.20 32.80 -5.88
N PRO A 308 12.53 32.85 -5.97
CA PRO A 308 13.29 31.96 -6.85
C PRO A 308 13.24 30.50 -6.36
N LEU A 309 12.77 29.60 -7.23
CA LEU A 309 12.82 28.16 -6.98
C LEU A 309 14.23 27.62 -7.16
N ARG A 310 14.67 26.79 -6.22
CA ARG A 310 15.86 25.94 -6.38
C ARG A 310 15.43 24.56 -6.82
N PHE A 311 16.16 24.00 -7.78
CA PHE A 311 15.89 22.67 -8.30
C PHE A 311 17.07 21.74 -7.99
N GLU A 312 16.78 20.54 -7.51
CA GLU A 312 17.78 19.52 -7.19
C GLU A 312 17.40 18.18 -7.83
N LEU A 313 18.40 17.45 -8.34
CA LEU A 313 18.21 16.09 -8.84
C LEU A 313 18.17 15.11 -7.67
N VAL A 314 17.08 14.36 -7.55
CA VAL A 314 16.85 13.38 -6.49
C VAL A 314 16.58 11.98 -7.04
N ALA A 315 16.98 10.95 -6.30
CA ALA A 315 16.71 9.56 -6.64
C ALA A 315 15.47 9.07 -5.91
N THR A 316 14.45 8.65 -6.68
CA THR A 316 13.18 8.16 -6.12
C THR A 316 12.91 6.72 -6.54
N ASN A 317 11.90 6.11 -5.92
CA ASN A 317 11.38 4.81 -6.30
C ASN A 317 10.80 4.75 -7.72
N GLY A 318 10.51 5.91 -8.32
CA GLY A 318 10.16 6.07 -9.73
C GLY A 318 11.35 6.42 -10.63
N GLY A 319 12.60 6.36 -10.13
CA GLY A 319 13.79 6.80 -10.87
C GLY A 319 14.15 8.27 -10.58
N PRO A 320 15.06 8.86 -11.38
CA PRO A 320 15.51 10.24 -11.19
C PRO A 320 14.36 11.24 -11.34
N ALA A 321 14.26 12.18 -10.40
CA ALA A 321 13.27 13.26 -10.39
C ALA A 321 13.92 14.60 -10.04
N LEU A 322 13.20 15.70 -10.26
CA LEU A 322 13.57 17.03 -9.79
C LEU A 322 12.72 17.41 -8.59
N LEU A 323 13.41 17.76 -7.52
CA LEU A 323 12.85 18.42 -6.36
C LEU A 323 12.82 19.93 -6.63
N ALA A 324 11.71 20.60 -6.30
CA ALA A 324 11.59 22.05 -6.36
C ALA A 324 11.42 22.63 -4.94
N GLU A 325 12.33 23.50 -4.53
CA GLU A 325 12.42 24.07 -3.18
C GLU A 325 12.35 25.61 -3.23
N SER A 326 11.72 26.19 -2.20
CA SER A 326 11.69 27.63 -1.95
C SER A 326 11.67 27.87 -0.45
N ASP A 327 12.58 28.68 0.07
CA ASP A 327 12.66 29.09 1.48
C ASP A 327 12.60 27.93 2.50
N GLY A 328 13.25 26.80 2.18
CA GLY A 328 13.26 25.59 3.02
C GLY A 328 11.99 24.75 2.93
N GLU A 329 11.07 25.09 2.03
CA GLU A 329 9.86 24.33 1.76
C GLU A 329 9.92 23.60 0.40
N LEU A 330 9.58 22.32 0.42
CA LEU A 330 9.41 21.49 -0.76
C LEU A 330 8.09 21.87 -1.45
N GLN A 331 8.19 22.48 -2.63
CA GLN A 331 7.06 22.98 -3.43
C GLN A 331 6.46 21.93 -4.38
N GLY A 332 7.22 20.88 -4.68
CA GLY A 332 6.77 19.75 -5.48
C GLY A 332 7.92 18.92 -6.04
N ILE A 333 7.54 17.80 -6.65
CA ILE A 333 8.46 16.88 -7.32
C ILE A 333 8.02 16.71 -8.78
N LEU A 334 8.98 16.73 -9.69
CA LEU A 334 8.78 16.51 -11.11
C LEU A 334 9.53 15.25 -11.55
N ALA A 335 8.80 14.26 -12.05
CA ALA A 335 9.35 13.05 -12.63
C ALA A 335 9.03 12.97 -14.13
N LEU A 336 9.88 12.26 -14.87
CA LEU A 336 9.74 12.09 -16.31
C LEU A 336 9.56 10.62 -16.64
N GLU A 337 8.78 10.35 -17.68
CA GLU A 337 8.81 9.09 -18.40
C GLU A 337 9.38 9.34 -19.78
N VAL A 338 10.46 8.64 -20.09
CA VAL A 338 11.17 8.75 -21.35
C VAL A 338 10.95 7.48 -22.15
N LYS A 339 10.52 7.62 -23.40
CA LYS A 339 10.47 6.53 -24.36
C LYS A 339 11.43 6.82 -25.50
N ALA A 340 12.33 5.89 -25.76
CA ALA A 340 13.42 6.07 -26.70
C ALA A 340 14.26 7.34 -26.41
N THR A 341 14.13 8.39 -27.22
CA THR A 341 14.89 9.65 -27.07
C THR A 341 14.01 10.84 -26.74
N LEU A 342 12.74 10.62 -26.40
CA LEU A 342 11.77 11.67 -26.17
C LEU A 342 11.02 11.46 -24.85
N VAL A 343 10.68 12.57 -24.19
CA VAL A 343 9.83 12.58 -23.00
C VAL A 343 8.39 12.29 -23.45
N ARG A 344 7.82 11.20 -22.93
CA ARG A 344 6.45 10.75 -23.21
C ARG A 344 5.46 11.24 -22.18
N SER A 345 5.88 11.32 -20.91
CA SER A 345 5.05 11.87 -19.85
C SER A 345 5.86 12.67 -18.83
N ILE A 346 5.19 13.66 -18.24
CA ILE A 346 5.71 14.48 -17.14
C ILE A 346 4.74 14.33 -15.99
N PHE A 347 5.26 14.02 -14.80
CA PHE A 347 4.47 13.87 -13.58
C PHE A 347 4.89 14.95 -12.61
N ILE A 348 3.95 15.78 -12.17
CA ILE A 348 4.17 16.85 -11.21
C ILE A 348 3.34 16.53 -9.95
N ILE A 349 4.02 16.26 -8.85
CA ILE A 349 3.39 16.00 -7.55
C ILE A 349 3.50 17.28 -6.73
N ARG A 350 2.37 17.93 -6.48
CA ARG A 350 2.25 19.11 -5.62
C ARG A 350 1.17 18.90 -4.56
N ASN A 351 0.91 17.65 -4.17
CA ASN A 351 0.06 17.37 -3.04
C ASN A 351 0.92 17.34 -1.76
N PRO A 352 0.77 18.31 -0.83
CA PRO A 352 1.61 18.37 0.37
C PRO A 352 1.51 17.11 1.23
N ASP A 353 0.36 16.42 1.20
CA ASP A 353 0.15 15.16 1.93
C ASP A 353 1.03 14.01 1.41
N LYS A 354 1.65 14.15 0.22
CA LYS A 354 2.53 13.14 -0.40
C LYS A 354 3.99 13.59 -0.51
N LEU A 355 4.34 14.74 0.06
CA LEU A 355 5.69 15.30 -0.03
C LEU A 355 6.54 14.97 1.22
N GLY A 356 5.93 14.45 2.29
CA GLY A 356 6.58 14.16 3.57
C GLY A 356 7.86 13.34 3.46
N PRO A 357 7.84 12.12 2.87
CA PRO A 357 9.02 11.24 2.84
C PRO A 357 10.23 11.87 2.14
N ILE A 358 10.00 12.61 1.06
CA ILE A 358 11.07 13.31 0.35
C ILE A 358 11.49 14.57 1.10
N ALA A 359 10.55 15.33 1.68
CA ALA A 359 10.88 16.50 2.49
C ALA A 359 11.79 16.10 3.68
N ASP A 360 11.42 15.06 4.41
CA ASP A 360 12.17 14.57 5.57
C ASP A 360 13.59 14.12 5.19
N ALA A 361 13.72 13.38 4.08
CA ALA A 361 15.02 12.90 3.60
C ALA A 361 15.99 14.02 3.18
N TYR A 362 15.45 15.18 2.78
CA TYR A 362 16.23 16.33 2.33
C TYR A 362 16.22 17.49 3.34
N GLY A 363 15.68 17.29 4.55
CA GLY A 363 15.65 18.31 5.61
C GLY A 363 14.76 19.52 5.30
N LEU A 364 13.74 19.32 4.47
CA LEU A 364 12.75 20.32 4.06
C LEU A 364 11.42 20.10 4.77
N LYS A 365 10.50 21.04 4.61
CA LYS A 365 9.09 20.87 5.00
C LYS A 365 8.19 20.86 3.76
N PRO A 366 7.15 20.02 3.69
CA PRO A 366 6.13 20.17 2.66
C PRO A 366 5.51 21.58 2.74
N PHE A 367 5.39 22.25 1.59
CA PHE A 367 4.72 23.54 1.52
C PHE A 367 3.29 23.44 2.08
N GLN A 368 2.80 24.50 2.70
CA GLN A 368 1.44 24.55 3.23
C GLN A 368 0.52 25.32 2.29
N THR A 369 -0.65 24.77 1.99
CA THR A 369 -1.70 25.56 1.35
C THR A 369 -2.33 26.48 2.37
N ILE A 370 -2.17 27.79 2.19
CA ILE A 370 -2.95 28.78 2.94
C ILE A 370 -4.41 28.61 2.52
N ALA A 371 -5.26 28.16 3.43
CA ALA A 371 -6.68 28.04 3.18
C ALA A 371 -7.26 29.44 2.86
N GLY A 372 -7.63 29.68 1.60
CA GLY A 372 -8.45 30.84 1.22
C GLY A 372 -7.88 31.84 0.21
N GLN A 373 -6.98 31.47 -0.71
CA GLN A 373 -6.65 32.33 -1.87
C GLN A 373 -7.07 31.78 -3.22
#